data_AF-A0AAW2M976-F1
#
_entry.id   AF-A0AAW2M976-F1
#
_cell.length_a   1.000
_cell.length_b   1.000
_cell.length_c   1.000
_cell.angle_alpha   90.00
_cell.angle_beta   90.00
_cell.angle_gamma   90.00
#
_symmetry.space_group_name_H-M   'P 1'
#
loop_
_entity.id
_entity.type
_entity.pdbx_description
1 polymer ?
#
loop_
_entity_poly.entity_id
_entity_poly.type
_entity_poly.pdbx_seq_one_letter_code
_entity_poly.pdbx_strand_id
1 'polypeptide(L)'
;MEEKNAMLEEHLLEGTDQKGGFRTLPFIIGIEALEKMATFGLMPNMTLYLMKEYHMEMTTASNLLFFWSAATNFMPLLGALVADSFLGRFYTIGIGSVISLMERIDSHFLPGAELWVQSP
;
A
#
# COMPACT_ATOMS: atom_id res chain seq x y z
N MET A 1 31.08 1.13 35.80
CA MET A 1 29.61 1.04 35.57
C MET A 1 29.03 2.31 34.98
N GLU A 2 29.70 3.47 35.08
CA GLU A 2 29.27 4.73 34.43
C GLU A 2 29.47 4.76 32.91
N GLU A 3 30.52 4.13 32.35
CA GLU A 3 30.78 4.14 30.91
C GLU A 3 29.72 3.40 30.07
N LYS A 4 29.07 2.37 30.65
CA LYS A 4 27.93 1.67 30.00
C LYS A 4 26.66 2.51 29.98
N ASN A 5 26.50 3.46 30.92
CA ASN A 5 25.32 4.31 30.97
C ASN A 5 25.45 5.49 30.01
N ALA A 6 26.68 5.99 29.79
CA ALA A 6 26.95 7.01 28.77
C ALA A 6 26.68 6.48 27.34
N MET A 7 27.10 5.23 27.04
CA MET A 7 26.83 4.61 25.73
C MET A 7 25.36 4.21 25.50
N LEU A 8 24.58 3.99 26.57
CA LEU A 8 23.15 3.66 26.45
C LEU A 8 22.27 4.92 26.29
N GLU A 9 22.68 6.06 26.84
CA GLU A 9 21.97 7.33 26.65
C GLU A 9 22.24 7.94 25.26
N GLU A 10 23.45 7.77 24.70
CA GLU A 10 23.79 8.21 23.33
C GLU A 10 22.91 7.50 22.28
N HIS A 11 22.64 6.20 22.44
CA HIS A 11 21.79 5.42 21.52
C HIS A 11 20.27 5.62 21.71
N LEU A 12 19.82 6.22 22.82
CA LEU A 12 18.41 6.60 23.02
C LEU A 12 18.12 8.05 22.60
N LEU A 13 19.15 8.87 22.39
CA LEU A 13 19.03 10.28 22.02
C LEU A 13 19.59 10.60 20.61
N GLU A 14 20.24 9.66 19.93
CA GLU A 14 20.61 9.79 18.51
C GLU A 14 19.42 9.44 17.59
N GLY A 15 18.45 10.35 17.60
CA GLY A 15 17.32 10.36 16.69
C GLY A 15 16.57 11.69 16.69
N THR A 16 17.18 12.76 17.19
CA THR A 16 16.64 14.12 17.08
C THR A 16 17.07 14.75 15.76
N ASP A 17 16.63 14.18 14.63
CA ASP A 17 16.68 14.93 13.37
C ASP A 17 15.63 16.04 13.46
N GLN A 18 16.06 17.29 13.30
CA GLN A 18 15.21 18.48 13.25
C GLN A 18 14.29 18.42 12.02
N LYS A 19 13.23 17.62 12.04
CA LYS A 19 12.23 17.60 10.96
C LYS A 19 10.81 17.56 11.50
N GLY A 20 10.15 18.72 11.43
CA GLY A 20 8.71 18.81 11.18
C GLY A 20 7.73 18.58 12.36
N GLY A 21 8.17 18.18 13.56
CA GLY A 21 7.28 17.70 14.63
C GLY A 21 6.01 18.53 14.89
N PHE A 22 6.12 19.86 15.10
CA PHE A 22 4.95 20.70 15.37
C PHE A 22 4.09 21.01 14.15
N ARG A 23 4.65 20.95 12.93
CA ARG A 23 3.92 21.26 11.69
C ARG A 23 3.24 20.02 11.12
N THR A 24 3.74 18.81 11.38
CA THR A 24 3.14 17.53 10.96
C THR A 24 2.07 17.04 11.93
N LEU A 25 2.19 17.35 13.23
CA LEU A 25 1.23 17.02 14.28
C LEU A 25 -0.25 17.31 13.92
N PRO A 26 -0.64 18.52 13.49
CA PRO A 26 -2.04 18.80 13.16
C PRO A 26 -2.53 18.02 11.92
N PHE A 27 -1.64 17.71 10.98
CA PHE A 27 -2.01 16.88 9.82
C PHE A 27 -2.27 15.43 10.23
N ILE A 28 -1.41 14.86 11.08
CA ILE A 28 -1.58 13.48 11.58
C ILE A 28 -2.89 13.37 12.37
N ILE A 29 -3.13 14.30 13.29
CA ILE A 29 -4.37 14.34 14.09
C ILE A 29 -5.59 14.55 13.19
N GLY A 30 -5.49 15.45 12.20
CA GLY A 30 -6.57 15.69 11.24
C GLY A 30 -6.93 14.46 10.42
N ILE A 31 -5.93 13.71 9.95
CA ILE A 31 -6.13 12.45 9.21
C ILE A 31 -6.75 11.39 10.13
N GLU A 32 -6.24 11.22 11.34
CA GLU A 32 -6.81 10.26 12.30
C GLU A 32 -8.27 10.61 12.65
N ALA A 33 -8.56 11.90 12.84
CA ALA A 33 -9.91 12.38 13.10
C ALA A 33 -10.84 12.12 11.91
N LEU A 34 -10.39 12.37 10.68
CA LEU A 34 -11.16 12.11 9.46
C LEU A 34 -11.44 10.61 9.26
N GLU A 35 -10.45 9.76 9.50
CA GLU A 35 -10.60 8.30 9.42
C GLU A 35 -11.64 7.80 10.43
N LYS A 36 -11.57 8.29 11.68
CA LYS A 36 -12.55 7.95 12.72
C LYS A 36 -13.94 8.48 12.37
N MET A 37 -14.06 9.73 11.93
CA MET A 37 -15.35 10.31 11.54
C MET A 37 -15.99 9.55 10.37
N ALA A 38 -15.21 9.20 9.35
CA ALA A 38 -15.69 8.40 8.22
C ALA A 38 -16.21 7.05 8.68
N THR A 39 -15.49 6.37 9.58
CA THR A 39 -15.89 5.07 10.13
C THR A 39 -17.20 5.17 10.93
N PHE A 40 -17.32 6.16 11.81
CA PHE A 40 -18.53 6.38 12.62
C PHE A 40 -19.74 6.77 11.78
N GLY A 41 -19.56 7.53 10.69
CA GLY A 41 -20.65 7.90 9.79
C GLY A 41 -21.06 6.76 8.86
N LEU A 42 -20.09 5.98 8.36
CA LEU A 42 -20.33 4.94 7.36
C LEU A 42 -20.97 3.68 7.97
N MET A 43 -20.52 3.25 9.14
CA MET A 43 -20.96 2.00 9.78
C MET A 43 -22.49 1.92 10.00
N PRO A 44 -23.17 2.90 10.63
CA PRO A 44 -24.61 2.86 10.81
C PRO A 44 -25.39 3.05 9.50
N ASN A 45 -24.89 3.89 8.58
CA ASN A 45 -25.53 4.10 7.28
C ASN A 45 -25.54 2.83 6.42
N MET A 46 -24.41 2.13 6.37
CA MET A 46 -24.32 0.84 5.69
C MET A 46 -25.24 -0.19 6.34
N THR A 47 -25.21 -0.32 7.67
CA THR A 47 -26.09 -1.24 8.41
C THR A 47 -27.57 -0.98 8.11
N LEU A 48 -27.99 0.29 8.13
CA LEU A 48 -29.37 0.69 7.86
C LEU A 48 -29.77 0.39 6.40
N TYR A 49 -28.89 0.65 5.44
CA TYR A 49 -29.15 0.39 4.02
C TYR A 49 -29.34 -1.10 3.73
N LEU A 50 -28.50 -1.96 4.33
CA LEU A 50 -28.61 -3.42 4.19
C LEU A 50 -29.92 -3.95 4.79
N MET A 51 -30.34 -3.40 5.94
CA MET A 51 -31.57 -3.83 6.61
C MET A 51 -32.84 -3.30 5.92
N LYS A 52 -32.88 -2.02 5.52
CA LYS A 52 -34.09 -1.39 5.00
C LYS A 52 -34.28 -1.59 3.51
N GLU A 53 -33.24 -1.36 2.71
CA GLU A 53 -33.37 -1.30 1.26
C GLU A 53 -33.13 -2.67 0.63
N TYR A 54 -32.12 -3.37 1.14
CA TYR A 54 -31.77 -4.70 0.66
C TYR A 54 -32.61 -5.81 1.31
N HIS A 55 -33.46 -5.48 2.29
CA HIS A 55 -34.33 -6.41 3.03
C HIS A 55 -33.59 -7.67 3.51
N MET A 56 -32.30 -7.55 3.82
CA MET A 56 -31.49 -8.70 4.25
C MET A 56 -31.86 -9.10 5.67
N GLU A 57 -31.84 -10.41 5.92
CA GLU A 57 -31.95 -10.93 7.29
C GLU A 57 -30.79 -10.40 8.13
N MET A 58 -31.06 -10.09 9.40
CA MET A 58 -30.09 -9.51 10.33
C MET A 58 -28.77 -10.31 10.36
N THR A 59 -28.88 -11.64 10.26
CA THR A 59 -27.78 -12.60 10.16
C THR A 59 -26.88 -12.36 8.93
N THR A 60 -27.47 -12.15 7.74
CA THR A 60 -26.73 -11.89 6.50
C THR A 60 -26.09 -10.50 6.51
N ALA A 61 -26.78 -9.50 7.04
CA ALA A 61 -26.23 -8.15 7.18
C ALA A 61 -25.00 -8.13 8.12
N SER A 62 -25.06 -8.84 9.24
CA SER A 62 -23.93 -8.98 10.16
C SER A 62 -22.73 -9.69 9.52
N ASN A 63 -22.96 -10.72 8.70
CA ASN A 63 -21.86 -11.36 7.96
C ASN A 63 -21.20 -10.40 6.96
N LEU A 64 -21.98 -9.59 6.25
CA LEU A 64 -21.43 -8.58 5.34
C LEU A 64 -20.64 -7.49 6.09
N LEU A 65 -21.13 -7.04 7.25
CA LEU A 65 -20.37 -6.12 8.11
C LEU A 65 -19.07 -6.75 8.63
N PHE A 66 -19.08 -8.05 8.95
CA PHE A 66 -17.87 -8.77 9.35
C PHE A 66 -16.86 -8.85 8.20
N PHE A 67 -17.29 -9.16 6.98
CA PHE A 67 -16.44 -9.12 5.79
C PHE A 67 -15.90 -7.71 5.51
N TRP A 68 -16.75 -6.69 5.64
CA TRP A 68 -16.33 -5.29 5.51
C TRP A 68 -15.25 -4.93 6.52
N SER A 69 -15.45 -5.28 7.79
CA SER A 69 -14.46 -5.08 8.85
C SER A 69 -13.17 -5.82 8.54
N ALA A 70 -13.24 -7.10 8.14
CA ALA A 70 -12.06 -7.86 7.73
C ALA A 70 -11.31 -7.18 6.58
N ALA A 71 -12.01 -6.77 5.52
CA ALA A 71 -11.42 -6.07 4.38
C ALA A 71 -10.75 -4.76 4.79
N THR A 72 -11.37 -3.97 5.67
CA THR A 72 -10.82 -2.70 6.16
C THR A 72 -9.55 -2.93 7.00
N ASN A 73 -9.48 -4.02 7.76
CA ASN A 73 -8.27 -4.41 8.50
C ASN A 73 -7.15 -4.94 7.58
N PHE A 74 -7.49 -5.61 6.48
CA PHE A 74 -6.50 -6.06 5.49
C PHE A 74 -6.02 -4.95 4.54
N MET A 75 -6.81 -3.88 4.37
CA MET A 75 -6.50 -2.80 3.43
C MET A 75 -5.17 -2.09 3.72
N PRO A 76 -4.79 -1.77 4.98
CA PRO A 76 -3.46 -1.25 5.30
C PRO A 76 -2.33 -2.23 4.98
N LEU A 77 -2.54 -3.54 5.20
CA LEU A 77 -1.54 -4.57 4.88
C LEU A 77 -1.32 -4.67 3.37
N LEU A 78 -2.40 -4.71 2.59
CA LEU A 78 -2.33 -4.69 1.13
C LEU A 78 -1.73 -3.36 0.63
N GLY A 79 -2.09 -2.23 1.23
CA GLY A 79 -1.55 -0.92 0.92
C GLY A 79 -0.05 -0.85 1.20
N ALA A 80 0.42 -1.40 2.32
CA ALA A 80 1.83 -1.52 2.65
C ALA A 80 2.57 -2.42 1.66
N LEU A 81 2.03 -3.61 1.35
CA LEU A 81 2.62 -4.51 0.36
C LEU A 81 2.72 -3.88 -1.04
N VAL A 82 1.68 -3.14 -1.45
CA VAL A 82 1.66 -2.41 -2.73
C VAL A 82 2.66 -1.26 -2.68
N ALA A 83 2.71 -0.49 -1.59
CA ALA A 83 3.67 0.60 -1.41
C ALA A 83 5.12 0.09 -1.43
N ASP A 84 5.42 -0.98 -0.70
CA ASP A 84 6.74 -1.63 -0.66
C ASP A 84 7.13 -2.21 -2.02
N SER A 85 6.14 -2.73 -2.75
CA SER A 85 6.32 -3.21 -4.12
C SER A 85 6.62 -2.07 -5.09
N PHE A 86 5.85 -0.98 -5.02
CA PHE A 86 5.99 0.21 -5.89
C PHE A 86 7.27 1.02 -5.60
N LEU A 87 7.75 1.05 -4.35
CA LEU A 87 8.92 1.84 -3.96
C LEU A 87 10.28 1.22 -4.37
N GLY A 88 10.36 0.01 -4.95
CA GLY A 88 11.67 -0.49 -5.38
C GLY A 88 11.79 -1.69 -6.30
N ARG A 89 10.75 -2.51 -6.54
CA ARG A 89 10.93 -3.78 -7.30
C ARG A 89 9.90 -4.06 -8.38
N PHE A 90 8.65 -3.61 -8.23
CA PHE A 90 7.61 -3.83 -9.23
C PHE A 90 7.85 -3.07 -10.53
N TYR A 91 8.37 -1.84 -10.44
CA TYR A 91 8.65 -1.03 -11.64
C TYR A 91 9.75 -1.67 -12.49
N THR A 92 10.81 -2.17 -11.85
CA THR A 92 11.94 -2.82 -12.53
C THR A 92 11.56 -4.15 -13.16
N ILE A 93 10.81 -5.00 -12.45
CA ILE A 93 10.34 -6.29 -12.99
C ILE A 93 9.27 -6.05 -14.06
N GLY A 94 8.37 -5.08 -13.87
CA GLY A 94 7.35 -4.70 -14.84
C GLY A 94 7.96 -4.18 -16.13
N ILE A 95 8.91 -3.25 -16.05
CA ILE A 95 9.64 -2.74 -17.22
C ILE A 95 10.46 -3.86 -17.88
N GLY A 96 11.19 -4.66 -17.10
CA GLY A 96 11.96 -5.78 -17.63
C GLY A 96 11.10 -6.77 -18.42
N SER A 97 9.90 -7.08 -17.90
CA SER A 97 8.94 -7.95 -18.57
C SER A 97 8.38 -7.34 -19.86
N VAL A 98 8.02 -6.04 -19.86
CA VAL A 98 7.52 -5.34 -21.06
C VAL A 98 8.60 -5.25 -22.14
N ILE A 99 9.86 -4.97 -21.76
CA ILE A 99 10.99 -4.93 -22.70
C ILE A 99 11.23 -6.31 -23.30
N SER A 100 11.30 -7.37 -22.49
CA SER A 100 11.45 -8.75 -23.00
C SER A 100 10.31 -9.18 -23.93
N LEU A 101 9.07 -8.78 -23.64
CA LEU A 101 7.93 -9.05 -24.53
C LEU A 101 8.04 -8.27 -25.84
N MET A 102 8.44 -7.00 -25.79
CA MET A 102 8.63 -6.17 -26.98
C MET A 102 9.72 -6.75 -27.89
N GLU A 103 10.88 -7.12 -27.34
CA GLU A 103 11.98 -7.75 -28.08
C GLU A 103 11.57 -9.08 -28.72
N ARG A 104 10.77 -9.88 -28.00
CA ARG A 104 10.25 -11.15 -28.52
C ARG A 104 9.21 -10.98 -29.64
N ILE A 105 8.44 -9.90 -29.62
CA ILE A 105 7.47 -9.57 -30.67
C ILE A 105 8.17 -9.02 -31.91
N ASP A 106 9.20 -8.19 -31.73
CA ASP A 106 9.99 -7.62 -32.83
C ASP A 106 10.76 -8.71 -33.61
N SER A 107 11.37 -9.66 -32.88
CA SER A 107 12.05 -10.83 -33.48
C SER A 107 11.13 -11.80 -34.21
N HIS A 108 9.82 -11.79 -33.93
CA HIS A 108 8.83 -12.55 -34.70
C HIS A 108 8.28 -11.77 -35.92
N PHE A 109 8.41 -10.44 -35.94
CA PHE A 109 7.90 -9.58 -37.02
C PHE A 109 8.94 -9.22 -38.10
N LEU A 110 10.24 -9.30 -37.80
CA LEU A 110 11.30 -9.25 -38.82
C LEU A 110 12.07 -10.59 -38.93
N PRO A 111 11.54 -11.60 -39.65
CA PRO A 111 12.27 -12.82 -39.99
C PRO A 111 13.28 -12.56 -41.13
N GLY A 112 14.15 -11.56 -40.99
CA GLY A 112 15.02 -11.13 -42.11
C GLY A 112 16.32 -10.38 -41.79
N ALA A 113 16.62 -10.09 -40.52
CA ALA A 113 17.84 -9.34 -40.18
C ALA A 113 19.10 -10.21 -39.95
N GLU A 114 18.97 -11.54 -39.89
CA GLU A 114 20.08 -12.47 -39.62
C GLU A 114 21.02 -12.73 -40.82
N LEU A 115 20.88 -12.01 -41.94
CA LEU A 115 21.69 -12.21 -43.15
C LEU A 115 22.81 -11.18 -43.38
N TRP A 116 23.00 -10.18 -42.51
CA TRP A 116 24.02 -9.12 -42.73
C TRP A 116 25.13 -9.05 -41.67
N VAL A 117 25.13 -9.91 -40.65
CA VAL A 117 26.17 -9.94 -39.58
C VAL A 117 27.19 -11.08 -39.80
N GLN A 118 27.20 -11.70 -40.99
CA GLN A 118 28.17 -12.72 -41.34
C GLN A 118 28.66 -12.56 -42.80
N SER A 119 29.33 -11.45 -43.10
CA SER A 119 30.18 -11.36 -44.30
C SER A 119 31.59 -10.93 -43.88
N PRO A 120 32.65 -11.65 -44.29
CA PRO A 120 34.04 -11.42 -43.91
C PRO A 120 34.62 -10.10 -44.40
#